data_AF-A0A1Y5IA46-F1
#
_entry.id   AF-A0A1Y5IA46-F1
#
_cell.length_a   1.000
_cell.length_b   1.000
_cell.length_c   1.000
_cell.angle_alpha   90.00
_cell.angle_beta   90.00
_cell.angle_gamma   90.00
#
_symmetry.space_group_name_H-M   'P 1'
#
loop_
_entity.id
_entity.type
_entity.pdbx_description
1 polymer ?
#
loop_
_entity_poly.entity_id
_entity_poly.type
_entity_poly.pdbx_seq_one_letter_code
_entity_poly.pdbx_strand_id
1 'polypeptide(L)'
;MDGFQARSWRFRASEWERYRDLYAPMRIEQGAIEDANYFDFASFVQFATLGRDIPGSTSVFEERVGAEGETKVVVRDEALRDNSKLPEAVARSTGRQMYERLLRGFDRGEDFEIVRFDGVPEPANRRFGKTSTELGRECVEGMRALGEVFVNNGYALQISVDNDLRRGAFVDDDGSLRVRVRVNGPATLWGARELAARGLVPTNEYLGFVMTAYLEKSGVGSSYSEILTETEIDMSWTLRTA
;
A
#
# COMPACT_ATOMS: atom_id res chain seq x y z
N MET A 1 -10.44 17.02 17.96
CA MET A 1 -9.57 16.75 16.80
C MET A 1 -8.15 16.66 17.31
N ASP A 2 -7.50 15.52 17.10
CA ASP A 2 -6.10 15.31 17.47
C ASP A 2 -5.15 16.22 16.65
N GLY A 3 -3.96 16.52 17.17
CA GLY A 3 -2.97 17.38 16.53
C GLY A 3 -2.55 16.90 15.14
N PHE A 4 -2.47 15.57 14.95
CA PHE A 4 -2.22 14.96 13.64
C PHE A 4 -3.34 15.29 12.64
N GLN A 5 -4.60 15.09 13.05
CA GLN A 5 -5.77 15.37 12.21
C GLN A 5 -5.86 16.85 11.83
N ALA A 6 -5.56 17.76 12.76
CA ALA A 6 -5.54 19.19 12.49
C ALA A 6 -4.43 19.58 11.49
N ARG A 7 -3.23 18.98 11.61
CA ARG A 7 -2.15 19.17 10.64
C ARG A 7 -2.52 18.65 9.25
N SER A 8 -3.08 17.44 9.18
CA SER A 8 -3.56 16.85 7.93
C SER A 8 -4.60 17.73 7.24
N TRP A 9 -5.59 18.23 7.99
CA TRP A 9 -6.63 19.11 7.45
C TRP A 9 -6.08 20.44 6.92
N ARG A 10 -5.19 21.09 7.69
CA ARG A 10 -4.54 22.34 7.23
C ARG A 10 -3.67 22.12 6.00
N PHE A 11 -2.91 21.03 5.97
CA PHE A 11 -2.06 20.68 4.84
C PHE A 11 -2.88 20.39 3.58
N ARG A 12 -3.99 19.66 3.73
CA ARG A 12 -4.96 19.44 2.65
C ARG A 12 -5.47 20.76 2.08
N ALA A 13 -5.89 21.69 2.93
CA ALA A 13 -6.40 22.98 2.49
C ALA A 13 -5.34 23.78 1.73
N SER A 14 -4.07 23.77 2.18
CA SER A 14 -2.99 24.52 1.53
C SER A 14 -2.56 23.96 0.16
N GLU A 15 -2.72 22.65 -0.08
CA GLU A 15 -2.30 22.02 -1.34
C GLU A 15 -3.43 21.95 -2.38
N TRP A 16 -4.69 22.12 -1.96
CA TRP A 16 -5.86 21.86 -2.79
C TRP A 16 -5.93 22.71 -4.05
N GLU A 17 -5.74 24.02 -3.94
CA GLU A 17 -5.83 24.93 -5.10
C GLU A 17 -4.77 24.60 -6.14
N ARG A 18 -3.52 24.43 -5.70
CA ARG A 18 -2.42 24.04 -6.58
C ARG A 18 -2.69 22.70 -7.28
N TYR A 19 -3.20 21.71 -6.55
CA TYR A 19 -3.54 20.42 -7.14
C TYR A 19 -4.63 20.56 -8.20
N ARG A 20 -5.72 21.24 -7.89
CA ARG A 20 -6.83 21.47 -8.82
C ARG A 20 -6.37 22.19 -10.10
N ASP A 21 -5.50 23.18 -9.96
CA ASP A 21 -5.01 23.96 -11.10
C ASP A 21 -4.14 23.13 -12.06
N LEU A 22 -3.42 22.11 -11.56
CA LEU A 22 -2.66 21.16 -12.40
C LEU A 22 -3.54 20.32 -13.32
N TYR A 23 -4.77 20.04 -12.91
CA TYR A 23 -5.70 19.19 -13.65
C TYR A 23 -6.76 19.98 -14.43
N ALA A 24 -6.73 21.31 -14.40
CA ALA A 24 -7.65 22.13 -15.18
C ALA A 24 -7.55 21.80 -16.68
N PRO A 25 -8.69 21.71 -17.42
CA PRO A 25 -10.05 22.07 -17.01
C PRO A 25 -10.87 20.93 -16.37
N MET A 26 -10.26 19.78 -16.08
CA MET A 26 -10.96 18.68 -15.41
C MET A 26 -11.43 19.14 -14.02
N ARG A 27 -12.69 18.85 -13.69
CA ARG A 27 -13.27 19.18 -12.39
C ARG A 27 -13.10 18.02 -11.45
N ILE A 28 -12.36 18.26 -10.36
CA ILE A 28 -12.17 17.31 -9.27
C ILE A 28 -12.96 17.81 -8.07
N GLU A 29 -13.87 17.00 -7.54
CA GLU A 29 -14.68 17.37 -6.38
C GLU A 29 -13.96 17.00 -5.08
N GLN A 30 -13.85 17.98 -4.18
CA GLN A 30 -13.21 17.75 -2.90
C GLN A 30 -14.09 16.87 -2.01
N GLY A 31 -13.62 15.66 -1.71
CA GLY A 31 -14.34 14.70 -0.85
C GLY A 31 -14.90 13.50 -1.60
N ALA A 32 -14.92 13.54 -2.94
CA ALA A 32 -15.38 12.44 -3.78
C ALA A 32 -14.32 11.32 -3.84
N ILE A 33 -14.24 10.46 -2.81
CA ILE A 33 -13.22 9.39 -2.70
C ILE A 33 -13.28 8.40 -3.86
N GLU A 34 -14.41 8.28 -4.54
CA GLU A 34 -14.57 7.44 -5.74
C GLU A 34 -13.90 8.03 -6.99
N ASP A 35 -13.61 9.34 -7.02
CA ASP A 35 -12.81 9.97 -8.06
C ASP A 35 -11.32 9.65 -7.83
N ALA A 36 -10.71 8.96 -8.80
CA ALA A 36 -9.30 8.55 -8.73
C ALA A 36 -8.34 9.73 -8.49
N ASN A 37 -8.61 10.92 -9.04
CA ASN A 37 -7.75 12.09 -8.84
C ASN A 37 -7.88 12.61 -7.40
N TYR A 38 -9.12 12.68 -6.89
CA TYR A 38 -9.30 13.10 -5.51
C TYR A 38 -8.75 12.07 -4.52
N PHE A 39 -8.88 10.77 -4.82
CA PHE A 39 -8.24 9.69 -4.07
C PHE A 39 -6.72 9.85 -4.03
N ASP A 40 -6.06 10.10 -5.17
CA ASP A 40 -4.62 10.35 -5.24
C ASP A 40 -4.22 11.50 -4.30
N PHE A 41 -4.91 12.64 -4.45
CA PHE A 41 -4.66 13.82 -3.64
C PHE A 41 -4.85 13.57 -2.15
N ALA A 42 -5.93 12.90 -1.77
CA ALA A 42 -6.21 12.56 -0.38
C ALA A 42 -5.16 11.61 0.19
N SER A 43 -4.74 10.60 -0.58
CA SER A 43 -3.68 9.67 -0.22
C SER A 43 -2.35 10.40 -0.03
N PHE A 44 -1.94 11.23 -1.00
CA PHE A 44 -0.76 12.08 -0.90
C PHE A 44 -0.74 12.91 0.39
N VAL A 45 -1.85 13.59 0.69
CA VAL A 45 -1.97 14.42 1.90
C VAL A 45 -1.79 13.59 3.17
N GLN A 46 -2.38 12.40 3.24
CA GLN A 46 -2.24 11.51 4.40
C GLN A 46 -0.78 11.08 4.59
N PHE A 47 -0.14 10.56 3.54
CA PHE A 47 1.24 10.06 3.60
C PHE A 47 2.26 11.18 3.79
N ALA A 48 2.05 12.36 3.20
CA ALA A 48 2.90 13.52 3.41
C ALA A 48 2.79 14.08 4.84
N THR A 49 1.60 13.98 5.45
CA THR A 49 1.43 14.35 6.87
C THR A 49 2.16 13.34 7.77
N LEU A 50 1.97 12.04 7.51
CA LEU A 50 2.70 10.96 8.19
C LEU A 50 4.22 11.15 8.12
N GLY A 51 4.76 11.38 6.93
CA GLY A 51 6.21 11.49 6.76
C GLY A 51 6.85 12.71 7.42
N ARG A 52 6.09 13.79 7.61
CA ARG A 52 6.54 14.95 8.38
C ARG A 52 6.48 14.72 9.90
N ASP A 53 5.51 13.94 10.35
CA ASP A 53 5.26 13.72 11.78
C ASP A 53 6.10 12.58 12.38
N ILE A 54 6.42 11.54 11.59
CA ILE A 54 7.19 10.37 12.04
C ILE A 54 8.49 10.73 12.77
N PRO A 55 9.37 11.60 12.24
CA PRO A 55 10.65 11.91 12.89
C PRO A 55 10.49 12.47 14.30
N GLY A 56 9.44 13.27 14.54
CA GLY A 56 9.14 13.89 15.83
C GLY A 56 8.16 13.12 16.71
N SER A 57 7.74 11.92 16.30
CA SER A 57 6.71 11.16 17.01
C SER A 57 7.22 10.62 18.36
N THR A 58 6.36 10.65 19.38
CA THR A 58 6.67 10.15 20.72
C THR A 58 6.23 8.70 20.91
N SER A 59 6.95 7.94 21.73
CA SER A 59 6.60 6.54 22.05
C SER A 59 5.46 6.42 23.06
N VAL A 60 5.11 7.50 23.77
CA VAL A 60 3.94 7.59 24.64
C VAL A 60 3.19 8.85 24.26
N PHE A 61 1.88 8.72 24.02
CA PHE A 61 1.02 9.85 23.69
C PHE A 61 -0.41 9.61 24.20
N GLU A 62 -1.16 10.70 24.31
CA GLU A 62 -2.57 10.68 24.66
C GLU A 62 -3.40 10.66 23.38
N GLU A 63 -4.26 9.67 23.24
CA GLU A 63 -5.23 9.56 22.16
C GLU A 63 -6.62 9.88 22.72
N ARG A 64 -7.40 10.71 22.01
CA ARG A 64 -8.81 10.93 22.33
C ARG A 64 -9.68 9.98 21.53
N VAL A 65 -10.41 9.11 22.20
CA VAL A 65 -11.29 8.10 21.60
C VAL A 65 -12.76 8.40 21.87
N GLY A 66 -13.62 7.96 20.95
CA GLY A 66 -15.07 8.13 21.04
C GLY A 66 -15.56 9.57 20.79
N ALA A 67 -16.89 9.72 20.69
CA ALA A 67 -17.53 11.03 20.48
C ALA A 67 -17.39 11.95 21.70
N GLU A 68 -17.29 11.39 22.90
CA GLU A 68 -17.12 12.13 24.15
C GLU A 68 -15.65 12.54 24.42
N GLY A 69 -14.71 12.05 23.60
CA GLY A 69 -13.31 12.46 23.65
C GLY A 69 -12.53 11.92 24.85
N GLU A 70 -12.85 10.71 25.31
CA GLU A 70 -12.14 10.03 26.38
C GLU A 70 -10.65 9.93 26.07
N THR A 71 -9.80 10.30 27.03
CA THR A 71 -8.35 10.25 26.85
C THR A 71 -7.81 8.88 27.25
N LYS A 72 -7.12 8.23 26.32
CA LYS A 72 -6.37 6.99 26.54
C LYS A 72 -4.89 7.23 26.35
N VAL A 73 -4.06 6.78 27.29
CA VAL A 73 -2.60 6.76 27.09
C VAL A 73 -2.25 5.55 26.23
N VAL A 74 -1.62 5.82 25.09
CA VAL A 74 -1.10 4.81 24.18
C VAL A 74 0.41 4.74 24.35
N VAL A 75 0.90 3.54 24.64
CA VAL A 75 2.32 3.22 24.70
C VAL A 75 2.67 2.41 23.47
N ARG A 76 3.66 2.88 22.72
CA ARG A 76 4.17 2.23 21.52
C ARG A 76 4.87 0.93 21.89
N ASP A 77 4.72 -0.07 21.04
CA ASP A 77 5.50 -1.32 21.10
C ASP A 77 7.00 -1.01 21.15
N GLU A 78 7.73 -1.66 22.06
CA GLU A 78 9.18 -1.49 22.23
C GLU A 78 9.95 -1.79 20.93
N ALA A 79 9.47 -2.74 20.11
CA ALA A 79 10.07 -3.06 18.83
C ALA A 79 10.05 -1.87 17.83
N LEU A 80 9.12 -0.94 18.02
CA LEU A 80 8.88 0.26 17.19
C LEU A 80 9.30 1.56 17.90
N ARG A 81 10.07 1.47 18.99
CA ARG A 81 10.56 2.64 19.72
C ARG A 81 11.40 3.57 18.84
N ASP A 82 12.15 3.01 17.90
CA ASP A 82 12.91 3.74 16.90
C ASP A 82 12.00 4.27 15.78
N ASN A 83 11.92 5.60 15.65
CA ASN A 83 11.10 6.27 14.66
C ASN A 83 11.47 5.90 13.22
N SER A 84 12.72 5.51 12.94
CA SER A 84 13.17 5.11 11.60
C SER A 84 12.48 3.84 11.09
N LYS A 85 11.92 3.02 11.99
CA LYS A 85 11.19 1.78 11.64
C LYS A 85 9.71 2.01 11.36
N LEU A 86 9.18 3.19 11.70
CA LEU A 86 7.76 3.49 11.58
C LEU A 86 7.24 3.50 10.12
N PRO A 87 7.98 4.00 9.11
CA PRO A 87 7.51 3.95 7.72
C PRO A 87 7.22 2.51 7.26
N GLU A 88 8.12 1.57 7.54
CA GLU A 88 7.93 0.15 7.22
C GLU A 88 6.78 -0.47 8.03
N ALA A 89 6.66 -0.13 9.32
CA ALA A 89 5.58 -0.61 10.16
C ALA A 89 4.20 -0.14 9.68
N VAL A 90 4.09 1.11 9.21
CA VAL A 90 2.87 1.66 8.60
C VAL A 90 2.54 0.89 7.31
N ALA A 91 3.49 0.76 6.38
CA ALA A 91 3.30 0.00 5.14
C ALA A 91 2.83 -1.43 5.39
N ARG A 92 3.48 -2.14 6.32
CA ARG A 92 3.13 -3.52 6.69
C ARG A 92 1.74 -3.62 7.34
N SER A 93 1.41 -2.71 8.25
CA SER A 93 0.11 -2.69 8.92
C SER A 93 -1.02 -2.39 7.93
N THR A 94 -0.84 -1.38 7.07
CA THR A 94 -1.79 -1.02 6.01
C THR A 94 -2.00 -2.18 5.04
N GLY A 95 -0.92 -2.77 4.53
CA GLY A 95 -0.99 -3.91 3.61
C GLY A 95 -1.73 -5.11 4.20
N ARG A 96 -1.46 -5.45 5.46
CA ARG A 96 -2.15 -6.55 6.17
C ARG A 96 -3.64 -6.29 6.33
N GLN A 97 -4.02 -5.09 6.75
CA GLN A 97 -5.42 -4.73 6.92
C GLN A 97 -6.16 -4.74 5.58
N MET A 98 -5.55 -4.16 4.55
CA MET A 98 -6.13 -4.15 3.20
C MET A 98 -6.26 -5.57 2.63
N TYR A 99 -5.22 -6.39 2.67
CA TYR A 99 -5.29 -7.77 2.17
C TYR A 99 -6.35 -8.59 2.92
N GLU A 100 -6.42 -8.45 4.24
CA GLU A 100 -7.43 -9.13 5.05
C GLU A 100 -8.86 -8.72 4.66
N ARG A 101 -9.07 -7.43 4.41
CA ARG A 101 -10.37 -6.90 4.00
C ARG A 101 -10.72 -7.22 2.55
N LEU A 102 -9.74 -7.30 1.66
CA LEU A 102 -9.94 -7.84 0.32
C LEU A 102 -10.42 -9.29 0.39
N LEU A 103 -9.79 -10.11 1.24
CA LEU A 103 -10.10 -11.53 1.38
C LEU A 103 -11.47 -11.78 2.05
N ARG A 104 -11.76 -11.05 3.13
CA ARG A 104 -12.96 -11.30 3.97
C ARG A 104 -14.13 -10.37 3.66
N GLY A 105 -13.87 -9.31 2.92
CA GLY A 105 -14.78 -8.23 2.59
C GLY A 105 -14.65 -7.00 3.49
N PHE A 106 -15.15 -5.88 2.96
CA PHE A 106 -15.22 -4.59 3.64
C PHE A 106 -16.62 -4.40 4.20
N ASP A 107 -16.68 -4.03 5.48
CA ASP A 107 -17.92 -3.63 6.13
C ASP A 107 -18.21 -2.17 5.76
N ARG A 108 -19.35 -1.92 5.10
CA ARG A 108 -19.79 -0.56 4.73
C ARG A 108 -20.50 0.19 5.87
N GLY A 109 -20.58 -0.39 7.06
CA GLY A 109 -21.25 0.25 8.19
C GLY A 109 -22.75 0.00 8.16
N GLU A 110 -23.56 1.03 7.90
CA GLU A 110 -24.96 1.17 8.36
C GLU A 110 -25.90 0.00 8.11
N ASP A 111 -25.63 -0.84 7.10
CA ASP A 111 -26.45 -2.01 6.74
C ASP A 111 -25.75 -3.38 6.96
N PHE A 112 -24.55 -3.40 7.57
CA PHE A 112 -23.69 -4.59 7.73
C PHE A 112 -23.40 -5.34 6.42
N GLU A 113 -23.55 -4.67 5.27
CA GLU A 113 -23.28 -5.27 3.97
C GLU A 113 -21.77 -5.48 3.81
N ILE A 114 -21.38 -6.74 3.65
CA ILE A 114 -20.00 -7.13 3.39
C ILE A 114 -19.78 -7.14 1.89
N VAL A 115 -19.07 -6.12 1.38
CA VAL A 115 -18.64 -6.08 -0.01
C VAL A 115 -17.41 -6.97 -0.18
N ARG A 116 -17.51 -7.96 -1.05
CA ARG A 116 -16.41 -8.85 -1.42
C ARG A 116 -15.84 -8.47 -2.78
N PHE A 117 -14.58 -8.82 -2.96
CA PHE A 117 -13.84 -8.59 -4.18
C PHE A 117 -13.57 -9.96 -4.82
N ASP A 118 -14.12 -10.17 -6.01
CA ASP A 118 -13.92 -11.42 -6.74
C ASP A 118 -12.47 -11.55 -7.22
N GLY A 119 -11.93 -12.77 -7.20
CA GLY A 119 -10.58 -13.06 -7.68
C GLY A 119 -9.45 -12.77 -6.68
N VAL A 120 -9.75 -12.35 -5.45
CA VAL A 120 -8.72 -12.21 -4.40
C VAL A 120 -8.13 -13.59 -4.06
N PRO A 121 -6.82 -13.79 -4.19
CA PRO A 121 -6.20 -15.09 -3.93
C PRO A 121 -6.13 -15.39 -2.44
N GLU A 122 -6.47 -16.61 -2.07
CA GLU A 122 -6.11 -17.19 -0.76
C GLU A 122 -4.59 -17.33 -0.64
N PRO A 123 -4.01 -17.23 0.58
CA PRO A 123 -2.59 -17.44 0.79
C PRO A 123 -2.12 -18.78 0.23
N ALA A 124 -0.99 -18.77 -0.50
CA ALA A 124 -0.39 -19.98 -1.01
C ALA A 124 0.04 -20.87 0.18
N ASN A 125 -0.38 -22.14 0.14
CA ASN A 125 -0.14 -23.06 1.24
C ASN A 125 1.07 -23.94 0.94
N ARG A 126 2.00 -24.01 1.91
CA ARG A 126 3.09 -25.00 1.95
C ARG A 126 2.53 -26.37 2.35
N ARG A 127 1.72 -26.98 1.47
CA ARG A 127 1.26 -28.36 1.64
C ARG A 127 2.47 -29.30 1.67
N PHE A 128 2.36 -30.39 2.44
CA PHE A 128 3.43 -31.41 2.51
C PHE A 128 3.84 -31.87 1.11
N GLY A 129 5.14 -31.80 0.82
CA GLY A 129 5.73 -32.22 -0.46
C GLY A 129 5.87 -31.13 -1.52
N LYS A 130 5.34 -29.91 -1.31
CA LYS A 130 5.51 -28.80 -2.26
C LYS A 130 6.93 -28.24 -2.20
N THR A 131 7.59 -28.15 -3.36
CA THR A 131 8.92 -27.56 -3.51
C THR A 131 8.88 -26.03 -3.38
N SER A 132 10.01 -25.41 -3.04
CA SER A 132 10.13 -23.95 -2.98
C SER A 132 9.80 -23.28 -4.32
N THR A 133 10.15 -23.91 -5.44
CA THR A 133 9.81 -23.43 -6.80
C THR A 133 8.30 -23.44 -7.05
N GLU A 134 7.59 -24.51 -6.65
CA GLU A 134 6.14 -24.59 -6.81
C GLU A 134 5.42 -23.56 -5.94
N LEU A 135 5.89 -23.36 -4.70
CA LEU A 135 5.37 -22.30 -3.83
C LEU A 135 5.60 -20.91 -4.44
N GLY A 136 6.80 -20.66 -4.97
CA GLY A 136 7.12 -19.41 -5.66
C GLY A 136 6.22 -19.15 -6.86
N ARG A 137 5.95 -20.17 -7.69
CA ARG A 137 5.02 -20.06 -8.83
C ARG A 137 3.62 -19.68 -8.39
N GLU A 138 3.07 -20.38 -7.40
CA GLU A 138 1.72 -20.08 -6.88
C GLU A 138 1.64 -18.66 -6.30
N CYS A 139 2.68 -18.21 -5.60
CA CYS A 139 2.75 -16.85 -5.09
C CYS A 139 2.74 -15.81 -6.22
N VAL A 140 3.44 -16.06 -7.33
CA VAL A 140 3.41 -15.16 -8.50
C VAL A 140 2.03 -15.13 -9.15
N GLU A 141 1.35 -16.27 -9.27
CA GLU A 141 -0.03 -16.28 -9.76
C GLU A 141 -0.97 -15.52 -8.81
N GLY A 142 -0.77 -15.62 -7.49
CA GLY A 142 -1.50 -14.79 -6.53
C GLY A 142 -1.21 -13.30 -6.69
N MET A 143 0.04 -12.91 -6.92
CA MET A 143 0.38 -11.52 -7.24
C MET A 143 -0.34 -11.05 -8.52
N ARG A 144 -0.43 -11.90 -9.56
CA ARG A 144 -1.22 -11.58 -10.77
C ARG A 144 -2.68 -11.35 -10.44
N ALA A 145 -3.30 -12.28 -9.71
CA ALA A 145 -4.70 -12.18 -9.31
C ALA A 145 -4.97 -10.89 -8.50
N LEU A 146 -4.08 -10.52 -7.57
CA LEU A 146 -4.18 -9.23 -6.86
C LEU A 146 -4.07 -8.03 -7.80
N GLY A 147 -3.17 -8.08 -8.79
CA GLY A 147 -3.08 -7.06 -9.83
C GLY A 147 -4.38 -6.91 -10.61
N GLU A 148 -5.00 -8.02 -11.01
CA GLU A 148 -6.30 -8.02 -11.70
C GLU A 148 -7.42 -7.44 -10.82
N VAL A 149 -7.45 -7.76 -9.51
CA VAL A 149 -8.41 -7.15 -8.57
C VAL A 149 -8.25 -5.62 -8.57
N PHE A 150 -7.03 -5.11 -8.53
CA PHE A 150 -6.79 -3.66 -8.54
C PHE A 150 -7.23 -3.01 -9.87
N VAL A 151 -6.92 -3.63 -11.01
CA VAL A 151 -7.35 -3.14 -12.34
C VAL A 151 -8.88 -3.15 -12.45
N ASN A 152 -9.53 -4.25 -12.09
CA ASN A 152 -10.98 -4.41 -12.19
C ASN A 152 -11.76 -3.40 -11.33
N ASN A 153 -11.11 -2.84 -10.30
CA ASN A 153 -11.68 -1.81 -9.42
C ASN A 153 -11.14 -0.40 -9.69
N GLY A 154 -10.47 -0.18 -10.82
CA GLY A 154 -10.07 1.15 -11.28
C GLY A 154 -8.85 1.76 -10.60
N TYR A 155 -8.06 0.97 -9.87
CA TYR A 155 -6.85 1.47 -9.19
C TYR A 155 -5.62 1.57 -10.10
N ALA A 156 -5.68 0.96 -11.29
CA ALA A 156 -4.69 1.08 -12.36
C ALA A 156 -5.32 0.76 -13.72
N LEU A 157 -4.74 1.26 -14.81
CA LEU A 157 -5.17 0.91 -16.16
C LEU A 157 -4.76 -0.51 -16.53
N GLN A 158 -3.57 -0.93 -16.13
CA GLN A 158 -3.04 -2.26 -16.38
C GLN A 158 -1.96 -2.60 -15.36
N ILE A 159 -1.95 -3.85 -14.89
CA ILE A 159 -0.87 -4.39 -14.04
C ILE A 159 -0.32 -5.65 -14.71
N SER A 160 0.99 -5.72 -14.88
CA SER A 160 1.68 -6.93 -15.35
C SER A 160 2.64 -7.44 -14.29
N VAL A 161 2.53 -8.73 -13.96
CA VAL A 161 3.46 -9.43 -13.07
C VAL A 161 4.24 -10.44 -13.90
N ASP A 162 5.47 -10.09 -14.20
CA ASP A 162 6.40 -10.88 -14.98
C ASP A 162 7.42 -11.51 -14.03
N ASN A 163 7.75 -12.79 -14.21
CA ASN A 163 8.97 -13.30 -13.60
C ASN A 163 10.14 -12.62 -14.32
N ASP A 164 11.18 -12.16 -13.61
CA ASP A 164 12.33 -11.58 -14.30
C ASP A 164 13.11 -12.69 -15.02
N LEU A 165 12.68 -13.01 -16.24
CA LEU A 165 13.16 -14.11 -17.07
C LEU A 165 14.54 -13.84 -17.67
N ARG A 166 15.22 -12.74 -17.33
CA ARG A 166 16.52 -12.35 -17.91
C ARG A 166 17.62 -13.41 -17.78
N ARG A 167 17.45 -14.43 -16.92
CA ARG A 167 18.43 -15.50 -16.67
C ARG A 167 17.98 -16.92 -16.97
N GLY A 168 16.78 -17.15 -17.52
CA GLY A 168 16.32 -18.50 -17.90
C GLY A 168 16.04 -19.48 -16.74
N ALA A 169 16.51 -19.20 -15.52
CA ALA A 169 16.15 -19.93 -14.30
C ALA A 169 15.03 -19.20 -13.55
N PHE A 170 14.05 -19.96 -13.05
CA PHE A 170 12.94 -19.45 -12.23
C PHE A 170 13.39 -19.08 -10.81
N VAL A 171 14.56 -19.54 -10.37
CA VAL A 171 15.11 -19.29 -9.04
C VAL A 171 16.59 -18.97 -9.22
N ASP A 172 17.08 -17.90 -8.59
CA ASP A 172 18.50 -17.54 -8.54
C ASP A 172 19.29 -18.57 -7.71
N ASP A 173 20.62 -18.54 -7.83
CA ASP A 173 21.53 -19.47 -7.13
C ASP A 173 21.39 -19.42 -5.59
N ASP A 174 20.87 -18.32 -5.05
CA ASP A 174 20.60 -18.12 -3.62
C ASP A 174 19.21 -18.62 -3.17
N GLY A 175 18.45 -19.25 -4.07
CA GLY A 175 17.11 -19.74 -3.79
C GLY A 175 16.02 -18.67 -3.83
N SER A 176 16.34 -17.45 -4.27
CA SER A 176 15.36 -16.36 -4.42
C SER A 176 14.71 -16.34 -5.80
N LEU A 177 13.47 -15.83 -5.86
CA LEU A 177 12.72 -15.64 -7.11
C LEU A 177 12.56 -14.14 -7.36
N ARG A 178 12.98 -13.69 -8.55
CA ARG A 178 12.82 -12.30 -8.99
C ARG A 178 11.53 -12.12 -9.77
N VAL A 179 10.76 -11.11 -9.38
CA VAL A 179 9.48 -10.77 -10.01
C VAL A 179 9.49 -9.29 -10.32
N ARG A 180 9.02 -8.91 -11.50
CA ARG A 180 8.81 -7.53 -11.89
C ARG A 180 7.33 -7.25 -11.99
N VAL A 181 6.87 -6.24 -11.26
CA VAL A 181 5.48 -5.78 -11.28
C VAL A 181 5.45 -4.39 -11.87
N ARG A 182 4.77 -4.22 -13.00
CA ARG A 182 4.59 -2.93 -13.65
C ARG A 182 3.15 -2.48 -13.51
N VAL A 183 2.95 -1.30 -12.94
CA VAL A 183 1.63 -0.70 -12.70
C VAL A 183 1.48 0.50 -13.62
N ASN A 184 0.72 0.34 -14.69
CA ASN A 184 0.50 1.36 -15.71
C ASN A 184 -0.73 2.21 -15.36
N GLY A 185 -0.55 3.53 -15.35
CA GLY A 185 -1.56 4.51 -14.94
C GLY A 185 -2.18 4.22 -13.57
N PRO A 186 -1.39 4.08 -12.49
CA PRO A 186 -1.95 3.92 -11.15
C PRO A 186 -2.71 5.16 -10.73
N ALA A 187 -3.80 4.96 -9.98
CA ALA A 187 -4.58 6.05 -9.38
C ALA A 187 -3.77 6.89 -8.38
N THR A 188 -2.60 6.43 -7.92
CA THR A 188 -1.74 7.11 -6.94
C THR A 188 -0.47 7.74 -7.53
N LEU A 189 -0.35 7.79 -8.87
CA LEU A 189 0.92 8.11 -9.53
C LEU A 189 1.43 9.52 -9.22
N TRP A 190 0.56 10.53 -9.23
CA TRP A 190 0.99 11.90 -8.96
C TRP A 190 1.40 12.04 -7.50
N GLY A 191 0.62 11.47 -6.57
CA GLY A 191 0.92 11.49 -5.15
C GLY A 191 2.24 10.83 -4.82
N ALA A 192 2.53 9.66 -5.41
CA ALA A 192 3.79 8.95 -5.23
C ALA A 192 4.99 9.81 -5.69
N ARG A 193 4.86 10.46 -6.86
CA ARG A 193 5.91 11.35 -7.40
C ARG A 193 6.14 12.57 -6.54
N GLU A 194 5.08 13.19 -6.01
CA GLU A 194 5.18 14.34 -5.12
C GLU A 194 5.80 13.97 -3.77
N LEU A 195 5.49 12.80 -3.20
CA LEU A 195 6.15 12.31 -1.98
C LEU A 195 7.65 12.13 -2.23
N ALA A 196 8.03 11.45 -3.31
CA ALA A 196 9.42 11.21 -3.68
C ALA A 196 10.18 12.52 -3.93
N ALA A 197 9.60 13.47 -4.68
CA ALA A 197 10.20 14.78 -4.96
C ALA A 197 10.44 15.60 -3.68
N ARG A 198 9.61 15.40 -2.64
CA ARG A 198 9.73 16.05 -1.34
C ARG A 198 10.59 15.26 -0.34
N GLY A 199 11.12 14.10 -0.73
CA GLY A 199 11.91 13.24 0.15
C GLY A 199 11.12 12.69 1.35
N LEU A 200 9.81 12.52 1.21
CA LEU A 200 8.93 12.07 2.28
C LEU A 200 8.74 10.55 2.23
N VAL A 201 8.80 9.91 3.39
CA VAL A 201 8.49 8.49 3.61
C VAL A 201 7.48 8.38 4.75
N PRO A 202 6.48 7.47 4.72
CA PRO A 202 6.32 6.35 3.79
C PRO A 202 5.75 6.75 2.42
N THR A 203 5.92 5.86 1.43
CA THR A 203 5.29 5.96 0.10
C THR A 203 3.82 5.55 0.18
N ASN A 204 3.00 5.88 -0.82
CA ASN A 204 1.58 5.52 -0.89
C ASN A 204 1.30 4.34 -1.86
N GLU A 205 2.23 3.38 -1.95
CA GLU A 205 2.18 2.25 -2.88
C GLU A 205 1.34 1.09 -2.32
N TYR A 206 0.02 1.22 -2.39
CA TYR A 206 -0.91 0.25 -1.80
C TYR A 206 -0.82 -1.16 -2.40
N LEU A 207 -0.55 -1.31 -3.71
CA LEU A 207 -0.45 -2.63 -4.32
C LEU A 207 0.75 -3.38 -3.75
N GLY A 208 1.90 -2.71 -3.63
CA GLY A 208 3.07 -3.28 -2.99
C GLY A 208 2.84 -3.67 -1.53
N PHE A 209 2.09 -2.86 -0.76
CA PHE A 209 1.74 -3.21 0.61
C PHE A 209 0.87 -4.47 0.68
N VAL A 210 -0.14 -4.58 -0.19
CA VAL A 210 -1.05 -5.74 -0.24
C VAL A 210 -0.32 -7.00 -0.71
N MET A 211 0.50 -6.91 -1.76
CA MET A 211 1.30 -8.04 -2.25
C MET A 211 2.26 -8.55 -1.17
N THR A 212 2.91 -7.65 -0.43
CA THR A 212 3.78 -8.01 0.69
C THR A 212 3.01 -8.79 1.77
N ALA A 213 1.80 -8.35 2.11
CA ALA A 213 0.95 -9.02 3.10
C ALA A 213 0.47 -10.40 2.63
N TYR A 214 0.12 -10.55 1.35
CA TYR A 214 -0.22 -11.84 0.74
C TYR A 214 0.95 -12.83 0.80
N LEU A 215 2.14 -12.39 0.41
CA LEU A 215 3.36 -13.21 0.43
C LEU A 215 3.73 -13.62 1.85
N GLU A 216 3.64 -12.68 2.80
CA GLU A 216 3.86 -12.95 4.22
C GLU A 216 2.89 -14.02 4.74
N LYS A 217 1.59 -13.91 4.45
CA LYS A 217 0.60 -14.93 4.84
C LYS A 217 0.81 -16.28 4.15
N SER A 218 1.45 -16.28 2.98
CA SER A 218 1.86 -17.47 2.24
C SER A 218 3.17 -18.08 2.78
N GLY A 219 3.78 -17.49 3.81
CA GLY A 219 5.04 -17.93 4.38
C GLY A 219 6.27 -17.63 3.51
N VAL A 220 6.16 -16.66 2.60
CA VAL A 220 7.24 -16.24 1.69
C VAL A 220 7.74 -14.85 2.11
N GLY A 221 9.03 -14.78 2.43
CA GLY A 221 9.68 -13.49 2.69
C GLY A 221 9.78 -12.68 1.40
N SER A 222 9.55 -11.37 1.47
CA SER A 222 9.61 -10.51 0.29
C SER A 222 10.22 -9.16 0.58
N SER A 223 10.80 -8.57 -0.46
CA SER A 223 11.25 -7.18 -0.48
C SER A 223 11.14 -6.65 -1.90
N TYR A 224 10.89 -5.35 -2.06
CA TYR A 224 10.87 -4.72 -3.37
C TYR A 224 11.46 -3.32 -3.35
N SER A 225 11.86 -2.86 -4.51
CA SER A 225 12.19 -1.46 -4.79
C SER A 225 11.32 -0.97 -5.93
N GLU A 226 10.94 0.30 -5.91
CA GLU A 226 10.13 0.92 -6.94
C GLU A 226 10.90 2.00 -7.71
N ILE A 227 10.57 2.14 -8.99
CA ILE A 227 10.99 3.24 -9.85
C ILE A 227 9.73 3.90 -10.37
N LEU A 228 9.61 5.21 -10.10
CA LEU A 228 8.52 6.03 -10.61
C LEU A 228 8.90 6.62 -11.97
N THR A 229 8.02 6.46 -12.95
CA THR A 229 8.15 7.09 -14.27
C THR A 229 7.02 8.09 -14.49
N GLU A 230 6.88 8.62 -15.70
CA GLU A 230 5.78 9.54 -16.01
C GLU A 230 4.40 8.87 -16.02
N THR A 231 4.34 7.56 -16.32
CA THR A 231 3.08 6.83 -16.53
C THR A 231 2.98 5.51 -15.77
N GLU A 232 4.07 5.05 -15.16
CA GLU A 232 4.18 3.71 -14.56
C GLU A 232 4.93 3.75 -13.22
N ILE A 233 4.53 2.86 -12.31
CA ILE A 233 5.33 2.43 -11.16
C ILE A 233 5.89 1.04 -11.48
N ASP A 234 7.21 0.93 -11.54
CA ASP A 234 7.92 -0.32 -11.83
C ASP A 234 8.56 -0.87 -10.56
N MET A 235 8.06 -1.99 -10.07
CA MET A 235 8.52 -2.63 -8.86
C MET A 235 9.35 -3.87 -9.18
N SER A 236 10.57 -3.92 -8.65
CA SER A 236 11.44 -5.09 -8.69
C SER A 236 11.41 -5.82 -7.35
N TRP A 237 10.89 -7.04 -7.36
CA TRP A 237 10.67 -7.87 -6.17
C TRP A 237 11.70 -8.99 -6.07
N THR A 238 12.05 -9.34 -4.84
CA THR A 238 12.78 -10.54 -4.48
C THR A 238 11.96 -11.34 -3.49
N LEU A 239 11.64 -12.59 -3.85
CA LEU A 239 10.87 -13.53 -3.04
C LEU A 239 11.79 -14.61 -2.47
N ARG A 240 11.64 -14.92 -1.18
CA ARG A 240 12.42 -15.94 -0.45
C ARG A 240 11.49 -17.04 0.02
N THR A 241 11.56 -18.18 -0.66
CA THR A 241 10.70 -19.35 -0.45
C THR A 241 11.32 -20.45 0.42
N ALA A 242 12.55 -20.24 0.90
CA ALA A 242 13.30 -21.18 1.72
C ALA A 242 12.94 -21.03 3.21
#